data_AF-A0A431ESL9-F1
#
_entry.id   AF-A0A431ESL9-F1
#
_cell.length_a   1.000
_cell.length_b   1.000
_cell.length_c   1.000
_cell.angle_alpha   90.00
_cell.angle_beta   90.00
_cell.angle_gamma   90.00
#
_symmetry.space_group_name_H-M   'P 1'
#
loop_
_entity.id
_entity.type
_entity.pdbx_description
1 polymer ?
#
loop_
_entity_poly.entity_id
_entity_poly.type
_entity_poly.pdbx_seq_one_letter_code
_entity_poly.pdbx_strand_id
1 'polypeptide(L)'
;MNKIDKIYCMSHYVAFRFIKNENINFFEGLKHKTFQQKENLLYKIFSITDIEKVIQKTIEEFYIPNKTALLLSGGIDSAILASYLPKNTKVFTFKCIANGAIDETSQAKKYADAYCLDHEIIEMYWEDFEKLTPEILQYNKTPFHSIEIQLVKACKIAKQAGIERIIVGDGADYVFGGMDKLLSQDWDYDSFIKRYNSIEPSMILKDYIDVSDIYKPYKLDNNKIDFMAFMKDMMDIESYTSYMHAFEKENIQYLDPYSHMKLAFPLDLQRIRNGEPKYLIRELFSKRYPNLNIPDKIPMPRATEQWLKNYAPKRKEFKTENINILTGDQKWLVYCLETFLNMYDKGEL
;
A
#
# COMPACT_ATOMS: atom_id res chain seq x y z
N MET A 1 -0.80 11.01 26.51
CA MET A 1 -1.46 12.34 26.41
C MET A 1 -1.36 12.76 24.96
N ASN A 2 -2.44 13.18 24.32
CA ASN A 2 -2.39 13.60 22.91
C ASN A 2 -1.61 14.91 22.81
N LYS A 3 -0.54 14.90 21.99
CA LYS A 3 0.29 16.06 21.69
C LYS A 3 -0.16 16.64 20.35
N ILE A 4 -0.23 17.97 20.25
CA ILE A 4 -0.44 18.66 18.99
C ILE A 4 0.91 19.16 18.48
N ASP A 5 1.32 18.70 17.31
CA ASP A 5 2.62 19.04 16.72
C ASP A 5 2.56 18.98 15.18
N LYS A 6 2.10 20.08 14.59
CA LYS A 6 1.96 20.22 13.13
C LYS A 6 3.28 19.95 12.39
N ILE A 7 4.41 20.43 12.90
CA ILE A 7 5.72 20.29 12.23
C ILE A 7 6.16 18.83 12.23
N TYR A 8 5.99 18.13 13.37
CA TYR A 8 6.24 16.69 13.46
C TYR A 8 5.39 15.93 12.43
N CYS A 9 4.07 16.18 12.42
CA CYS A 9 3.12 15.49 11.55
C CYS A 9 3.42 15.71 10.07
N MET A 10 3.69 16.96 9.66
CA MET A 10 4.09 17.27 8.27
C MET A 10 5.37 16.51 7.88
N SER A 11 6.40 16.59 8.72
CA SER A 11 7.71 15.98 8.43
C SER A 11 7.61 14.45 8.32
N HIS A 12 6.88 13.80 9.23
CA HIS A 12 6.69 12.35 9.21
C HIS A 12 5.84 11.91 8.02
N TYR A 13 4.77 12.63 7.70
CA TYR A 13 3.92 12.27 6.57
C TYR A 13 4.68 12.36 5.23
N VAL A 14 5.42 13.43 4.97
CA VAL A 14 6.16 13.54 3.68
C VAL A 14 7.31 12.54 3.57
N ALA A 15 7.92 12.15 4.70
CA ALA A 15 9.00 11.16 4.72
C ALA A 15 8.48 9.73 4.61
N PHE A 16 7.37 9.39 5.28
CA PHE A 16 6.93 8.01 5.47
C PHE A 16 5.58 7.68 4.86
N ARG A 17 4.86 8.67 4.31
CA ARG A 17 3.50 8.56 3.72
C ARG A 17 2.38 8.37 4.73
N PHE A 18 2.71 8.31 6.02
CA PHE A 18 1.76 8.25 7.14
C PHE A 18 2.41 8.79 8.43
N ILE A 19 1.65 8.84 9.52
CA ILE A 19 2.14 9.17 10.86
C ILE A 19 1.94 7.95 11.74
N LYS A 20 3.03 7.37 12.23
CA LYS A 20 2.99 6.15 13.06
C LYS A 20 2.46 6.40 14.47
N ASN A 21 2.78 7.55 15.06
CA ASN A 21 2.42 7.84 16.45
C ASN A 21 1.03 8.48 16.55
N GLU A 22 0.02 7.67 16.83
CA GLU A 22 -1.39 8.09 16.99
C GLU A 22 -1.60 9.17 18.07
N ASN A 23 -0.66 9.31 19.01
CA ASN A 23 -0.73 10.31 20.06
C ASN A 23 -0.26 11.70 19.62
N ILE A 24 0.33 11.87 18.43
CA ILE A 24 0.81 13.16 17.92
C ILE A 24 -0.02 13.57 16.70
N ASN A 25 -0.82 14.62 16.83
CA ASN A 25 -1.79 15.02 15.82
C ASN A 25 -1.50 16.43 15.28
N PHE A 26 -1.99 16.72 14.07
CA PHE A 26 -1.76 18.01 13.41
C PHE A 26 -2.40 19.18 14.18
N PHE A 27 -3.64 19.00 14.62
CA PHE A 27 -4.47 20.04 15.19
C PHE A 27 -5.33 19.49 16.34
N GLU A 28 -5.79 20.39 17.22
CA GLU A 28 -6.66 20.02 18.34
C GLU A 28 -7.97 19.38 17.85
N GLY A 29 -8.46 18.38 18.57
CA GLY A 29 -9.68 17.63 18.21
C GLY A 29 -9.47 16.53 17.15
N LEU A 30 -8.43 16.63 16.32
CA LEU A 30 -8.12 15.61 15.33
C LEU A 30 -7.43 14.39 15.96
N LYS A 31 -7.82 13.19 15.50
CA LYS A 31 -7.23 11.91 15.90
C LYS A 31 -7.15 11.00 14.69
N HIS A 32 -5.98 10.44 14.44
CA HIS A 32 -5.77 9.40 13.44
C HIS A 32 -5.52 8.06 14.11
N LYS A 33 -5.65 6.99 13.33
CA LYS A 33 -5.33 5.63 13.74
C LYS A 33 -4.34 5.02 12.77
N THR A 34 -3.67 3.98 13.22
CA THR A 34 -2.77 3.16 12.43
C THR A 34 -3.11 1.69 12.64
N PHE A 35 -2.76 0.88 11.67
CA PHE A 35 -2.94 -0.56 11.76
C PHE A 35 -2.10 -1.16 12.89
N GLN A 36 -2.70 -2.08 13.65
CA GLN A 36 -2.05 -2.78 14.76
C GLN A 36 -2.00 -4.28 14.48
N GLN A 37 -0.82 -4.78 14.09
CA GLN A 37 -0.63 -6.21 13.82
C GLN A 37 -0.70 -7.03 15.12
N LYS A 38 -1.46 -8.12 15.10
CA LYS A 38 -1.54 -9.08 16.22
C LYS A 38 -0.66 -10.31 15.94
N GLU A 39 0.61 -10.24 16.35
CA GLU A 39 1.66 -11.24 16.07
C GLU A 39 1.37 -12.69 16.51
N ASN A 40 0.60 -12.84 17.59
CA ASN A 40 0.22 -14.13 18.17
C ASN A 40 -0.81 -14.90 17.34
N LEU A 41 -1.35 -14.30 16.27
CA LEU A 41 -2.39 -14.90 15.42
C LEU A 41 -1.84 -15.36 14.06
N LEU A 42 -0.53 -15.25 13.82
CA LEU A 42 0.07 -15.55 12.51
C LEU A 42 0.42 -17.03 12.33
N TYR A 43 0.00 -17.61 11.20
CA TYR A 43 0.36 -18.95 10.75
C TYR A 43 1.84 -18.99 10.34
N LYS A 44 2.58 -19.96 10.90
CA LYS A 44 3.97 -20.22 10.51
C LYS A 44 3.99 -21.00 9.19
N ILE A 45 4.68 -20.46 8.20
CA ILE A 45 4.78 -21.04 6.85
C ILE A 45 6.14 -21.70 6.69
N PHE A 46 6.15 -22.98 6.31
CA PHE A 46 7.36 -23.74 6.00
C PHE A 46 7.49 -24.06 4.51
N SER A 47 6.36 -24.12 3.79
CA SER A 47 6.31 -24.56 2.39
C SER A 47 5.12 -23.94 1.64
N ILE A 48 5.07 -24.11 0.32
CA ILE A 48 3.90 -23.72 -0.47
C ILE A 48 2.62 -24.42 0.00
N THR A 49 2.72 -25.64 0.53
CA THR A 49 1.55 -26.39 1.03
C THR A 49 0.91 -25.69 2.22
N ASP A 50 1.70 -25.03 3.07
CA ASP A 50 1.17 -24.27 4.21
C ASP A 50 0.48 -22.99 3.72
N ILE A 51 1.04 -22.32 2.72
CA ILE A 51 0.43 -21.14 2.09
C ILE A 51 -0.94 -21.52 1.52
N GLU A 52 -1.03 -22.64 0.78
CA GLU A 52 -2.29 -23.13 0.21
C GLU A 52 -3.34 -23.41 1.30
N LYS A 53 -2.95 -24.09 2.38
CA LYS A 53 -3.86 -24.39 3.50
C LYS A 53 -4.41 -23.12 4.14
N VAL A 54 -3.56 -22.11 4.36
CA VAL A 54 -4.00 -20.85 4.97
C VAL A 54 -4.90 -20.06 4.01
N ILE A 55 -4.56 -19.97 2.73
CA ILE A 55 -5.41 -19.31 1.71
C ILE A 55 -6.77 -20.00 1.64
N GLN A 56 -6.81 -21.32 1.48
CA GLN A 56 -8.05 -22.08 1.40
C GLN A 56 -8.92 -21.86 2.64
N LYS A 57 -8.34 -22.04 3.83
CA LYS A 57 -9.06 -21.88 5.08
C LYS A 57 -9.64 -20.47 5.24
N THR A 58 -8.80 -19.44 5.08
CA THR A 58 -9.21 -18.05 5.31
C THR A 58 -10.22 -17.58 4.27
N ILE A 59 -10.07 -17.96 3.00
CA ILE A 59 -11.08 -17.67 1.98
C ILE A 59 -12.37 -18.43 2.26
N GLU A 60 -12.34 -19.71 2.63
CA GLU A 60 -13.54 -20.49 2.95
C GLU A 60 -14.34 -19.88 4.11
N GLU A 61 -13.66 -19.42 5.17
CA GLU A 61 -14.29 -18.76 6.32
C GLU A 61 -14.86 -17.37 5.98
N PHE A 62 -14.22 -16.66 5.05
CA PHE A 62 -14.57 -15.28 4.71
C PHE A 62 -15.54 -15.14 3.53
N TYR A 63 -15.55 -16.09 2.61
CA TYR A 63 -16.28 -15.98 1.35
C TYR A 63 -17.79 -16.14 1.56
N ILE A 64 -18.58 -15.23 0.97
CA ILE A 64 -20.02 -15.39 0.82
C ILE A 64 -20.38 -15.29 -0.67
N PRO A 65 -21.10 -16.28 -1.23
CA PRO A 65 -21.55 -16.25 -2.62
C PRO A 65 -22.26 -14.94 -2.97
N ASN A 66 -21.87 -14.34 -4.10
CA ASN A 66 -22.42 -13.08 -4.64
C ASN A 66 -22.25 -11.85 -3.75
N LYS A 67 -21.54 -11.95 -2.62
CA LYS A 67 -21.23 -10.85 -1.71
C LYS A 67 -19.74 -10.61 -1.50
N THR A 68 -18.91 -11.48 -2.05
CA THR A 68 -17.45 -11.38 -1.99
C THR A 68 -16.87 -11.09 -3.37
N ALA A 69 -15.93 -10.14 -3.43
CA ALA A 69 -15.12 -9.87 -4.60
C ALA A 69 -13.62 -9.94 -4.26
N LEU A 70 -12.77 -9.91 -5.27
CA LEU A 70 -11.31 -9.80 -5.15
C LEU A 70 -10.80 -8.59 -5.95
N LEU A 71 -9.85 -7.85 -5.39
CA LEU A 71 -9.05 -6.92 -6.19
C LEU A 71 -7.96 -7.70 -6.93
N LEU A 72 -8.11 -7.82 -8.25
CA LEU A 72 -7.25 -8.59 -9.13
C LEU A 72 -6.33 -7.65 -9.92
N SER A 73 -5.03 -7.74 -9.67
CA SER A 73 -3.99 -7.03 -10.39
C SER A 73 -3.35 -7.92 -11.47
N GLY A 74 -2.39 -7.39 -12.22
CA GLY A 74 -1.56 -8.16 -13.14
C GLY A 74 -0.42 -8.92 -12.44
N GLY A 75 -0.29 -8.80 -11.12
CA GLY A 75 0.71 -9.48 -10.31
C GLY A 75 0.32 -10.91 -9.91
N ILE A 76 1.32 -11.70 -9.54
CA ILE A 76 1.12 -13.12 -9.15
C ILE A 76 0.34 -13.30 -7.84
N ASP A 77 0.37 -12.30 -6.95
CA ASP A 77 -0.17 -12.43 -5.59
C ASP A 77 -1.70 -12.54 -5.62
N SER A 78 -2.36 -11.53 -6.20
CA SER A 78 -3.81 -11.54 -6.39
C SER A 78 -4.27 -12.64 -7.35
N ALA A 79 -3.45 -13.00 -8.36
CA ALA A 79 -3.72 -14.11 -9.26
C ALA A 79 -3.82 -15.45 -8.51
N ILE A 80 -2.90 -15.73 -7.58
CA ILE A 80 -2.98 -16.94 -6.74
C ILE A 80 -4.28 -16.94 -5.96
N LEU A 81 -4.65 -15.83 -5.30
CA LEU A 81 -5.92 -15.75 -4.57
C LEU A 81 -7.13 -16.00 -5.48
N ALA A 82 -7.13 -15.45 -6.69
CA ALA A 82 -8.16 -15.67 -7.70
C ALA A 82 -8.37 -17.15 -8.03
N SER A 83 -7.28 -17.94 -8.00
CA SER A 83 -7.31 -19.38 -8.28
C SER A 83 -8.06 -20.22 -7.24
N TYR A 84 -8.42 -19.65 -6.09
CA TYR A 84 -9.19 -20.31 -5.02
C TYR A 84 -10.64 -19.83 -4.94
N LEU A 85 -11.07 -18.92 -5.83
CA LEU A 85 -12.43 -18.40 -5.84
C LEU A 85 -13.36 -19.29 -6.68
N PRO A 86 -14.64 -19.41 -6.30
CA PRO A 86 -15.64 -20.05 -7.14
C PRO A 86 -15.79 -19.35 -8.50
N LYS A 87 -16.23 -20.10 -9.52
CA LYS A 87 -16.56 -19.54 -10.83
C LYS A 87 -17.60 -18.42 -10.70
N ASN A 88 -17.51 -17.44 -11.58
CA ASN A 88 -18.34 -16.22 -11.62
C ASN A 88 -18.18 -15.32 -10.39
N THR A 89 -17.16 -15.53 -9.53
CA THR A 89 -16.85 -14.54 -8.49
C THR A 89 -16.40 -13.24 -9.15
N LYS A 90 -16.94 -12.12 -8.65
CA LYS A 90 -16.59 -10.78 -9.13
C LYS A 90 -15.13 -10.46 -8.80
N VAL A 91 -14.38 -10.00 -9.79
CA VAL A 91 -13.00 -9.51 -9.61
C VAL A 91 -12.83 -8.14 -10.26
N PHE A 92 -12.18 -7.22 -9.54
CA PHE A 92 -12.00 -5.85 -9.99
C PHE A 92 -10.53 -5.55 -10.29
N THR A 93 -10.25 -4.97 -11.44
CA THR A 93 -8.90 -4.47 -11.78
C THR A 93 -8.92 -2.96 -11.97
N PHE A 94 -7.96 -2.26 -11.39
CA PHE A 94 -7.81 -0.82 -11.60
C PHE A 94 -7.18 -0.51 -12.94
N LYS A 95 -7.69 0.53 -13.61
CA LYS A 95 -7.10 1.08 -14.81
C LYS A 95 -7.02 2.60 -14.71
N CYS A 96 -5.82 3.14 -14.52
CA CYS A 96 -5.64 4.59 -14.54
C CYS A 96 -5.74 5.13 -15.97
N ILE A 97 -6.62 6.11 -16.18
CA ILE A 97 -6.83 6.76 -17.46
C ILE A 97 -5.93 8.00 -17.55
N ALA A 98 -4.73 7.78 -18.11
CA ALA A 98 -3.81 8.83 -18.51
C ALA A 98 -2.88 8.32 -19.61
N ASN A 99 -2.38 9.22 -20.46
CA ASN A 99 -1.43 8.85 -21.50
C ASN A 99 -0.11 8.33 -20.90
N GLY A 100 0.27 7.10 -21.23
CA GLY A 100 1.46 6.44 -20.70
C GLY A 100 1.31 5.90 -19.28
N ALA A 101 0.09 5.81 -18.75
CA ALA A 101 -0.16 5.10 -17.50
C ALA A 101 0.12 3.60 -17.65
N ILE A 102 0.58 2.97 -16.57
CA ILE A 102 0.71 1.51 -16.49
C ILE A 102 -0.69 0.89 -16.59
N ASP A 103 -0.84 -0.11 -17.46
CA ASP A 103 -2.08 -0.87 -17.65
C ASP A 103 -1.81 -2.36 -17.44
N GLU A 104 -2.44 -2.94 -16.43
CA GLU A 104 -2.32 -4.36 -16.08
C GLU A 104 -3.57 -5.19 -16.42
N THR A 105 -4.58 -4.57 -17.04
CA THR A 105 -5.90 -5.19 -17.29
C THR A 105 -5.82 -6.42 -18.19
N SER A 106 -4.93 -6.39 -19.19
CA SER A 106 -4.71 -7.54 -20.09
C SER A 106 -4.16 -8.75 -19.35
N GLN A 107 -3.24 -8.52 -18.40
CA GLN A 107 -2.66 -9.60 -17.61
C GLN A 107 -3.66 -10.12 -16.57
N ALA A 108 -4.36 -9.23 -15.87
CA ALA A 108 -5.43 -9.58 -14.93
C ALA A 108 -6.54 -10.39 -15.62
N LYS A 109 -6.93 -10.02 -16.84
CA LYS A 109 -7.93 -10.74 -17.62
C LYS A 109 -7.54 -12.21 -17.87
N LYS A 110 -6.27 -12.50 -18.16
CA LYS A 110 -5.81 -13.90 -18.32
C LYS A 110 -6.02 -14.71 -17.06
N TYR A 111 -5.81 -14.12 -15.89
CA TYR A 111 -6.03 -14.78 -14.60
C TYR A 111 -7.52 -15.04 -14.34
N ALA A 112 -8.37 -14.05 -14.60
CA ALA A 112 -9.81 -14.19 -14.48
C ALA A 112 -10.36 -15.26 -15.42
N ASP A 113 -9.95 -15.25 -16.69
CA ASP A 113 -10.40 -16.20 -17.71
C ASP A 113 -10.01 -17.65 -17.34
N ALA A 114 -8.81 -17.87 -16.79
CA ALA A 114 -8.33 -19.19 -16.39
C ALA A 114 -9.21 -19.88 -15.32
N TYR A 115 -9.88 -19.09 -14.48
CA TYR A 115 -10.75 -19.59 -13.41
C TYR A 115 -12.24 -19.24 -13.62
N CYS A 116 -12.61 -18.76 -14.81
CA CYS A 116 -13.96 -18.34 -15.18
C CYS A 116 -14.55 -17.32 -14.19
N LEU A 117 -13.79 -16.29 -13.84
CA LEU A 117 -14.21 -15.23 -12.93
C LEU A 117 -14.91 -14.10 -13.70
N ASP A 118 -15.78 -13.35 -13.01
CA ASP A 118 -16.49 -12.20 -13.57
C ASP A 118 -15.61 -10.94 -13.43
N HIS A 119 -14.87 -10.62 -14.50
CA HIS A 119 -13.86 -9.56 -14.51
C HIS A 119 -14.43 -8.20 -14.89
N GLU A 120 -14.29 -7.24 -14.00
CA GLU A 120 -14.71 -5.86 -14.20
C GLU A 120 -13.53 -4.89 -14.04
N ILE A 121 -13.44 -3.92 -14.95
CA ILE A 121 -12.40 -2.89 -14.92
C ILE A 121 -12.95 -1.65 -14.24
N ILE A 122 -12.26 -1.18 -13.20
CA ILE A 122 -12.53 0.09 -12.55
C ILE A 122 -11.58 1.13 -13.12
N GLU A 123 -12.12 1.99 -13.98
CA GLU A 123 -11.37 3.12 -14.53
C GLU A 123 -11.16 4.19 -13.45
N MET A 124 -9.93 4.70 -13.34
CA MET A 124 -9.53 5.73 -12.40
C MET A 124 -9.13 6.99 -13.18
N TYR A 125 -9.77 8.10 -12.89
CA TYR A 125 -9.52 9.41 -13.49
C TYR A 125 -8.97 10.37 -12.43
N TRP A 126 -8.34 11.48 -12.85
CA TRP A 126 -7.85 12.49 -11.90
C TRP A 126 -8.98 13.10 -11.08
N GLU A 127 -10.15 13.28 -11.69
CA GLU A 127 -11.36 13.81 -11.08
C GLU A 127 -11.84 12.93 -9.91
N ASP A 128 -11.58 11.61 -9.96
CA ASP A 128 -11.85 10.72 -8.82
C ASP A 128 -10.93 11.06 -7.63
N PHE A 129 -9.66 11.33 -7.90
CA PHE A 129 -8.69 11.73 -6.88
C PHE A 129 -9.06 13.09 -6.29
N GLU A 130 -9.45 14.07 -7.10
CA GLU A 130 -9.91 15.38 -6.63
C GLU A 130 -11.16 15.27 -5.75
N LYS A 131 -12.13 14.45 -6.19
CA LYS A 131 -13.41 14.28 -5.48
C LYS A 131 -13.28 13.50 -4.18
N LEU A 132 -12.53 12.40 -4.18
CA LEU A 132 -12.46 11.49 -3.03
C LEU A 132 -11.44 11.95 -1.99
N THR A 133 -10.42 12.74 -2.36
CA THR A 133 -9.40 13.23 -1.40
C THR A 133 -10.02 13.94 -0.19
N PRO A 134 -10.92 14.95 -0.36
CA PRO A 134 -11.55 15.60 0.80
C PRO A 134 -12.36 14.63 1.67
N GLU A 135 -13.10 13.69 1.07
CA GLU A 135 -13.88 12.71 1.83
C GLU A 135 -12.99 11.80 2.69
N ILE A 136 -11.84 11.39 2.16
CA ILE A 136 -10.90 10.52 2.88
C ILE A 136 -10.17 11.31 3.97
N LEU A 137 -9.73 12.54 3.69
CA LEU A 137 -9.10 13.41 4.71
C LEU A 137 -10.04 13.69 5.88
N GLN A 138 -11.33 13.90 5.61
CA GLN A 138 -12.36 14.05 6.65
C GLN A 138 -12.55 12.80 7.48
N TYR A 139 -12.38 11.61 6.93
CA TYR A 139 -12.49 10.36 7.67
C TYR A 139 -11.21 10.08 8.47
N ASN A 140 -10.05 10.10 7.81
CA ASN A 140 -8.76 9.74 8.40
C ASN A 140 -8.26 10.77 9.42
N LYS A 141 -8.67 12.04 9.28
CA LYS A 141 -8.14 13.19 10.04
C LYS A 141 -6.62 13.36 9.92
N THR A 142 -6.03 12.80 8.86
CA THR A 142 -4.61 12.91 8.50
C THR A 142 -4.46 12.74 6.98
N PRO A 143 -3.42 13.33 6.35
CA PRO A 143 -3.03 12.99 4.98
C PRO A 143 -2.68 11.51 4.83
N PHE A 144 -2.79 11.00 3.60
CA PHE A 144 -2.81 9.56 3.34
C PHE A 144 -2.15 9.16 2.00
N HIS A 145 -1.97 7.86 1.76
CA HIS A 145 -1.35 7.31 0.56
C HIS A 145 -2.33 7.19 -0.61
N SER A 146 -1.88 7.41 -1.85
CA SER A 146 -2.76 7.50 -3.04
C SER A 146 -3.60 6.25 -3.31
N ILE A 147 -3.19 5.09 -2.80
CA ILE A 147 -3.94 3.84 -2.94
C ILE A 147 -5.35 3.91 -2.32
N GLU A 148 -5.54 4.69 -1.25
CA GLU A 148 -6.84 4.75 -0.58
C GLU A 148 -7.94 5.30 -1.50
N ILE A 149 -7.60 6.18 -2.46
CA ILE A 149 -8.57 6.66 -3.47
C ILE A 149 -9.11 5.50 -4.31
N GLN A 150 -8.20 4.66 -4.82
CA GLN A 150 -8.56 3.50 -5.63
C GLN A 150 -9.39 2.50 -4.83
N LEU A 151 -8.97 2.21 -3.59
CA LEU A 151 -9.70 1.31 -2.69
C LEU A 151 -11.09 1.83 -2.33
N VAL A 152 -11.22 3.12 -1.98
CA VAL A 152 -12.52 3.74 -1.67
C VAL A 152 -13.43 3.74 -2.89
N LYS A 153 -12.92 4.07 -4.09
CA LYS A 153 -13.71 3.96 -5.33
C LYS A 153 -14.15 2.52 -5.59
N ALA A 154 -13.25 1.55 -5.41
CA ALA A 154 -13.57 0.13 -5.51
C ALA A 154 -14.69 -0.27 -4.56
N CYS A 155 -14.62 0.15 -3.31
CA CYS A 155 -15.63 -0.13 -2.31
C CYS A 155 -16.99 0.47 -2.68
N LYS A 156 -17.02 1.71 -3.20
CA LYS A 156 -18.26 2.34 -3.66
C LYS A 156 -18.90 1.59 -4.83
N ILE A 157 -18.11 1.14 -5.81
CA ILE A 157 -18.58 0.32 -6.94
C ILE A 157 -19.05 -1.07 -6.46
N ALA A 158 -18.25 -1.72 -5.63
CA ALA A 158 -18.55 -3.02 -5.05
C ALA A 158 -19.91 -3.00 -4.30
N LYS A 159 -20.17 -1.97 -3.49
CA LYS A 159 -21.46 -1.81 -2.81
C LYS A 159 -22.65 -1.69 -3.77
N GLN A 160 -22.49 -0.98 -4.89
CA GLN A 160 -23.54 -0.89 -5.92
C GLN A 160 -23.83 -2.26 -6.55
N ALA A 161 -22.84 -3.14 -6.61
CA ALA A 161 -22.96 -4.52 -7.08
C ALA A 161 -23.43 -5.51 -5.99
N GLY A 162 -23.76 -5.05 -4.78
CA GLY A 162 -24.19 -5.91 -3.66
C GLY A 162 -23.05 -6.65 -2.95
N ILE A 163 -21.80 -6.26 -3.18
CA ILE A 163 -20.62 -6.81 -2.52
C ILE A 163 -20.45 -6.17 -1.14
N GLU A 164 -20.23 -7.01 -0.14
CA GLU A 164 -20.02 -6.63 1.27
C GLU A 164 -18.59 -6.97 1.74
N ARG A 165 -17.87 -7.79 0.96
CA ARG A 165 -16.58 -8.38 1.33
C ARG A 165 -15.57 -8.29 0.19
N ILE A 166 -14.35 -7.85 0.46
CA ILE A 166 -13.29 -7.75 -0.56
C ILE A 166 -12.03 -8.50 -0.11
N ILE A 167 -11.51 -9.36 -0.96
CA ILE A 167 -10.21 -10.01 -0.79
C ILE A 167 -9.14 -9.14 -1.47
N VAL A 168 -7.98 -9.00 -0.84
CA VAL A 168 -6.79 -8.33 -1.37
C VAL A 168 -5.55 -9.20 -1.15
N GLY A 169 -4.44 -8.88 -1.82
CA GLY A 169 -3.18 -9.63 -1.72
C GLY A 169 -1.97 -8.74 -1.47
N ASP A 170 -2.12 -7.72 -0.61
CA ASP A 170 -1.10 -6.71 -0.32
C ASP A 170 0.09 -7.29 0.48
N GLY A 171 -0.22 -8.17 1.45
CA GLY A 171 0.71 -8.77 2.39
C GLY A 171 1.81 -9.64 1.75
N ALA A 172 1.62 -10.10 0.51
CA ALA A 172 2.53 -11.04 -0.13
C ALA A 172 3.94 -10.48 -0.30
N ASP A 173 4.08 -9.21 -0.68
CA ASP A 173 5.39 -8.57 -0.86
C ASP A 173 6.15 -8.44 0.47
N TYR A 174 5.45 -8.14 1.57
CA TYR A 174 6.06 -7.96 2.89
C TYR A 174 6.45 -9.28 3.54
N VAL A 175 5.58 -10.29 3.46
CA VAL A 175 5.79 -11.59 4.12
C VAL A 175 6.79 -12.47 3.36
N PHE A 176 6.77 -12.44 2.02
CA PHE A 176 7.53 -13.38 1.19
C PHE A 176 8.73 -12.75 0.46
N GLY A 177 9.10 -11.50 0.78
CA GLY A 177 10.31 -10.89 0.24
C GLY A 177 10.14 -10.38 -1.20
N GLY A 178 9.07 -9.65 -1.44
CA GLY A 178 8.79 -8.98 -2.71
C GLY A 178 9.32 -7.55 -2.80
N MET A 179 9.80 -6.98 -1.70
CA MET A 179 10.50 -5.69 -1.69
C MET A 179 11.94 -5.81 -2.20
N ASP A 180 12.11 -6.45 -3.35
CA ASP A 180 13.38 -6.83 -3.99
C ASP A 180 14.41 -5.70 -4.04
N LYS A 181 14.01 -4.48 -4.42
CA LYS A 181 14.91 -3.31 -4.47
C LYS A 181 15.42 -2.85 -3.10
N LEU A 182 14.70 -3.12 -2.02
CA LEU A 182 15.17 -2.86 -0.65
C LEU A 182 15.96 -4.04 -0.10
N LEU A 183 15.63 -5.25 -0.53
CA LEU A 183 16.30 -6.50 -0.13
C LEU A 183 17.58 -6.80 -0.93
N SER A 184 17.87 -6.00 -1.97
CA SER A 184 18.94 -6.24 -2.94
C SER A 184 20.35 -6.14 -2.34
N GLN A 185 20.51 -5.49 -1.19
CA GLN A 185 21.79 -5.31 -0.53
C GLN A 185 21.63 -5.12 0.97
N ASP A 186 22.74 -5.25 1.70
CA ASP A 186 22.81 -4.84 3.10
C ASP A 186 23.16 -3.36 3.17
N TRP A 187 22.31 -2.59 3.84
CA TRP A 187 22.45 -1.15 3.88
C TRP A 187 23.39 -0.69 5.00
N ASP A 188 24.15 0.35 4.72
CA ASP A 188 24.61 1.23 5.79
C ASP A 188 23.48 2.14 6.27
N TYR A 189 23.59 2.58 7.52
CA TYR A 189 22.55 3.34 8.22
C TYR A 189 22.14 4.62 7.47
N ASP A 190 23.12 5.41 7.04
CA ASP A 190 22.86 6.72 6.41
C ASP A 190 22.28 6.57 4.99
N SER A 191 22.76 5.59 4.22
CA SER A 191 22.23 5.32 2.88
C SER A 191 20.82 4.72 2.94
N PHE A 192 20.49 3.92 3.95
CA PHE A 192 19.13 3.41 4.11
C PHE A 192 18.12 4.53 4.39
N ILE A 193 18.46 5.50 5.26
CA ILE A 193 17.59 6.65 5.53
C ILE A 193 17.24 7.38 4.24
N LYS A 194 18.26 7.74 3.45
CA LYS A 194 18.09 8.41 2.16
C LYS A 194 17.29 7.58 1.16
N ARG A 195 17.45 6.26 1.20
CA ARG A 195 16.76 5.33 0.30
C ARG A 195 15.28 5.17 0.67
N TYR A 196 14.96 5.15 1.96
CA TYR A 196 13.62 4.85 2.46
C TYR A 196 12.73 6.09 2.53
N ASN A 197 13.27 7.24 2.93
CA ASN A 197 12.51 8.49 2.97
C ASN A 197 11.90 8.78 1.58
N SER A 198 10.57 8.93 1.55
CA SER A 198 9.84 9.26 0.32
C SER A 198 10.22 10.66 -0.14
N ILE A 199 10.22 11.63 0.77
CA ILE A 199 10.77 12.98 0.56
C ILE A 199 11.55 13.34 1.82
N GLU A 200 12.78 13.81 1.65
CA GLU A 200 13.49 14.46 2.76
C GLU A 200 12.74 15.73 3.17
N PRO A 201 12.24 15.86 4.42
CA PRO A 201 11.37 16.99 4.81
C PRO A 201 11.96 18.36 4.48
N SER A 202 13.28 18.51 4.62
CA SER A 202 14.02 19.74 4.32
C SER A 202 13.94 20.18 2.86
N MET A 203 13.69 19.27 1.92
CA MET A 203 13.57 19.58 0.49
C MET A 203 12.27 20.30 0.16
N ILE A 204 11.19 20.06 0.92
CA ILE A 204 9.85 20.50 0.54
C ILE A 204 9.13 21.34 1.59
N LEU A 205 9.52 21.26 2.87
CA LEU A 205 8.92 22.03 3.96
C LEU A 205 9.84 23.18 4.39
N LYS A 206 9.25 24.33 4.73
CA LYS A 206 10.00 25.47 5.32
C LYS A 206 10.36 25.20 6.77
N ASP A 207 9.39 24.74 7.55
CA ASP A 207 9.57 24.29 8.92
C ASP A 207 9.47 22.78 8.96
N TYR A 208 10.51 22.11 9.45
CA TYR A 208 10.60 20.66 9.52
C TYR A 208 11.41 20.21 10.73
N ILE A 209 11.25 18.95 11.10
CA ILE A 209 12.14 18.26 12.03
C ILE A 209 12.97 17.21 11.29
N ASP A 210 14.12 16.86 11.85
CA ASP A 210 14.82 15.66 11.42
C ASP A 210 14.01 14.42 11.84
N VAL A 211 13.71 13.58 10.86
CA VAL A 211 12.97 12.33 11.06
C VAL A 211 13.90 11.14 11.29
N SER A 212 15.22 11.33 11.24
CA SER A 212 16.22 10.26 11.40
C SER A 212 16.13 9.53 12.75
N ASP A 213 15.52 10.16 13.75
CA ASP A 213 15.30 9.58 15.07
C ASP A 213 14.54 8.26 15.05
N ILE A 214 13.63 8.07 14.09
CA ILE A 214 12.84 6.83 13.99
C ILE A 214 13.69 5.62 13.60
N TYR A 215 14.86 5.85 13.00
CA TYR A 215 15.77 4.80 12.56
C TYR A 215 16.73 4.36 13.67
N LYS A 216 16.94 5.21 14.69
CA LYS A 216 17.91 4.97 15.77
C LYS A 216 17.73 3.61 16.47
N PRO A 217 16.51 3.13 16.77
CA PRO A 217 16.30 1.82 17.39
C PRO A 217 16.83 0.64 16.57
N TYR A 218 17.02 0.81 15.26
CA TYR A 218 17.44 -0.23 14.32
C TYR A 218 18.92 -0.09 13.95
N LYS A 219 19.64 0.90 14.49
CA LYS A 219 21.06 1.09 14.23
C LYS A 219 21.87 -0.07 14.81
N LEU A 220 22.75 -0.62 14.00
CA LEU A 220 23.71 -1.66 14.38
C LEU A 220 25.13 -1.07 14.40
N ASP A 221 26.09 -1.85 14.92
CA ASP A 221 27.51 -1.49 14.91
C ASP A 221 28.05 -1.24 13.49
N ASN A 222 29.17 -0.53 13.39
CA ASN A 222 29.89 -0.29 12.12
C ASN A 222 29.03 0.38 11.03
N ASN A 223 28.17 1.32 11.43
CA ASN A 223 27.26 2.06 10.55
C ASN A 223 26.28 1.17 9.76
N LYS A 224 25.86 0.04 10.33
CA LYS A 224 24.84 -0.84 9.74
C LYS A 224 23.46 -0.57 10.32
N ILE A 225 22.43 -1.13 9.70
CA ILE A 225 21.04 -1.04 10.14
C ILE A 225 20.33 -2.39 10.00
N ASP A 226 19.50 -2.73 10.99
CA ASP A 226 18.53 -3.81 10.86
C ASP A 226 17.32 -3.30 10.05
N PHE A 227 17.53 -3.18 8.74
CA PHE A 227 16.52 -2.66 7.84
C PHE A 227 15.30 -3.59 7.71
N MET A 228 15.46 -4.88 8.01
CA MET A 228 14.38 -5.86 8.01
C MET A 228 13.41 -5.59 9.16
N ALA A 229 13.95 -5.40 10.38
CA ALA A 229 13.14 -4.99 11.53
C ALA A 229 12.48 -3.64 11.31
N PHE A 230 13.20 -2.67 10.72
CA PHE A 230 12.64 -1.37 10.38
C PHE A 230 11.48 -1.48 9.38
N MET A 231 11.65 -2.24 8.29
CA MET A 231 10.60 -2.44 7.28
C MET A 231 9.35 -3.03 7.92
N LYS A 232 9.50 -4.06 8.75
CA LYS A 232 8.37 -4.65 9.48
C LYS A 232 7.63 -3.63 10.35
N ASP A 233 8.36 -2.76 11.03
CA ASP A 233 7.77 -1.81 11.97
C ASP A 233 7.24 -0.53 11.31
N MET A 234 7.64 -0.22 10.09
CA MET A 234 7.26 1.03 9.40
C MET A 234 6.47 0.76 8.11
N MET A 235 7.02 -0.05 7.22
CA MET A 235 6.44 -0.30 5.90
C MET A 235 5.15 -1.12 5.99
N ASP A 236 5.15 -2.21 6.76
CA ASP A 236 3.95 -3.05 6.91
C ASP A 236 2.82 -2.24 7.53
N ILE A 237 3.12 -1.44 8.57
CA ILE A 237 2.14 -0.57 9.22
C ILE A 237 1.60 0.47 8.25
N GLU A 238 2.45 1.13 7.46
CA GLU A 238 2.02 2.12 6.47
C GLU A 238 1.05 1.54 5.45
N SER A 239 1.40 0.39 4.85
CA SER A 239 0.55 -0.24 3.84
C SER A 239 -0.77 -0.70 4.45
N TYR A 240 -0.72 -1.49 5.52
CA TYR A 240 -1.94 -2.02 6.15
C TYR A 240 -2.84 -0.92 6.72
N THR A 241 -2.28 0.22 7.17
CA THR A 241 -3.07 1.38 7.58
C THR A 241 -3.89 1.94 6.43
N SER A 242 -3.30 2.04 5.24
CA SER A 242 -3.98 2.54 4.05
C SER A 242 -5.18 1.66 3.66
N TYR A 243 -4.99 0.34 3.66
CA TYR A 243 -6.08 -0.60 3.36
C TYR A 243 -7.16 -0.59 4.44
N MET A 244 -6.77 -0.63 5.72
CA MET A 244 -7.69 -0.57 6.86
C MET A 244 -8.60 0.68 6.76
N HIS A 245 -8.02 1.87 6.57
CA HIS A 245 -8.79 3.10 6.47
C HIS A 245 -9.80 3.07 5.31
N ALA A 246 -9.38 2.66 4.12
CA ALA A 246 -10.27 2.65 2.96
C ALA A 246 -11.48 1.72 3.14
N PHE A 247 -11.26 0.52 3.68
CA PHE A 247 -12.33 -0.45 3.91
C PHE A 247 -13.23 -0.08 5.10
N GLU A 248 -12.66 0.40 6.20
CA GLU A 248 -13.45 0.88 7.35
C GLU A 248 -14.32 2.08 6.97
N LYS A 249 -13.78 3.06 6.23
CA LYS A 249 -14.52 4.24 5.77
C LYS A 249 -15.78 3.85 5.00
N GLU A 250 -15.65 2.86 4.12
CA GLU A 250 -16.74 2.44 3.25
C GLU A 250 -17.58 1.30 3.83
N ASN A 251 -17.26 0.85 5.05
CA ASN A 251 -17.90 -0.25 5.77
C ASN A 251 -17.95 -1.56 4.97
N ILE A 252 -16.81 -1.91 4.36
CA ILE A 252 -16.60 -3.20 3.69
C ILE A 252 -15.68 -4.06 4.55
N GLN A 253 -16.04 -5.32 4.76
CA GLN A 253 -15.12 -6.27 5.39
C GLN A 253 -14.05 -6.65 4.36
N TYR A 254 -12.79 -6.73 4.78
CA TYR A 254 -11.72 -7.17 3.90
C TYR A 254 -10.90 -8.31 4.49
N LEU A 255 -10.28 -9.08 3.60
CA LEU A 255 -9.36 -10.16 3.93
C LEU A 255 -8.10 -10.02 3.07
N ASP A 256 -6.95 -10.04 3.73
CA ASP A 256 -5.67 -10.33 3.08
C ASP A 256 -5.14 -11.66 3.62
N PRO A 257 -5.25 -12.77 2.87
CA PRO A 257 -4.78 -14.07 3.36
C PRO A 257 -3.30 -14.07 3.73
N TYR A 258 -2.47 -13.28 3.05
CA TYR A 258 -1.03 -13.21 3.30
C TYR A 258 -0.71 -12.48 4.59
N SER A 259 -1.51 -11.50 5.02
CA SER A 259 -1.30 -10.79 6.30
C SER A 259 -1.55 -11.68 7.53
N HIS A 260 -2.09 -12.89 7.35
CA HIS A 260 -2.22 -13.91 8.38
C HIS A 260 -1.01 -14.85 8.46
N MET A 261 0.03 -14.63 7.67
CA MET A 261 1.18 -15.52 7.54
C MET A 261 2.46 -14.90 8.08
N LYS A 262 3.39 -15.75 8.52
CA LYS A 262 4.80 -15.41 8.71
C LYS A 262 5.67 -16.60 8.34
N LEU A 263 6.80 -16.34 7.70
CA LEU A 263 7.77 -17.40 7.45
C LEU A 263 8.30 -17.97 8.78
N ALA A 264 8.42 -19.30 8.83
CA ALA A 264 8.98 -19.99 9.99
C ALA A 264 10.51 -19.85 10.08
N PHE A 265 11.14 -19.32 9.03
CA PHE A 265 12.58 -19.11 8.88
C PHE A 265 12.84 -17.71 8.28
N PRO A 266 14.05 -17.16 8.43
CA PRO A 266 14.43 -15.92 7.75
C PRO A 266 14.29 -16.03 6.23
N LEU A 267 13.99 -14.91 5.56
CA LEU A 267 13.98 -14.85 4.09
C LEU A 267 15.33 -15.28 3.51
N ASP A 268 15.29 -16.07 2.44
CA ASP A 268 16.48 -16.40 1.66
C ASP A 268 16.88 -15.19 0.78
N LEU A 269 17.69 -14.30 1.36
CA LEU A 269 18.18 -13.10 0.67
C LEU A 269 19.07 -13.44 -0.53
N GLN A 270 19.73 -14.61 -0.54
CA GLN A 270 20.58 -15.00 -1.67
C GLN A 270 19.72 -15.26 -2.91
N ARG A 271 18.62 -16.00 -2.77
CA ARG A 271 17.66 -16.21 -3.88
C ARG A 271 17.05 -14.90 -4.37
N ILE A 272 16.62 -14.04 -3.44
CA ILE A 272 16.03 -12.74 -3.78
C ILE A 272 17.01 -11.89 -4.59
N ARG A 273 18.27 -11.79 -4.13
CA ARG A 273 19.34 -11.04 -4.81
C ARG A 273 19.74 -11.64 -6.15
N ASN A 274 19.52 -12.93 -6.34
CA ASN A 274 19.73 -13.64 -7.61
C ASN A 274 18.50 -13.62 -8.55
N GLY A 275 17.52 -12.74 -8.30
CA GLY A 275 16.39 -12.52 -9.21
C GLY A 275 15.17 -13.40 -8.94
N GLU A 276 15.11 -14.07 -7.79
CA GLU A 276 13.95 -14.86 -7.36
C GLU A 276 13.21 -14.25 -6.14
N PRO A 277 12.70 -13.00 -6.20
CA PRO A 277 11.89 -12.45 -5.13
C PRO A 277 10.58 -13.23 -4.99
N LYS A 278 10.07 -13.37 -3.75
CA LYS A 278 8.87 -14.16 -3.46
C LYS A 278 8.93 -15.58 -4.00
N TYR A 279 10.05 -16.27 -3.83
CA TYR A 279 10.28 -17.60 -4.40
C TYR A 279 9.16 -18.62 -4.09
N LEU A 280 8.60 -18.64 -2.87
CA LEU A 280 7.47 -19.52 -2.53
C LEU A 280 6.17 -19.12 -3.24
N ILE A 281 5.93 -17.82 -3.42
CA ILE A 281 4.75 -17.31 -4.15
C ILE A 281 4.90 -17.58 -5.64
N ARG A 282 6.10 -17.43 -6.20
CA ARG A 282 6.42 -17.79 -7.59
C ARG A 282 6.20 -19.28 -7.84
N GLU A 283 6.65 -20.14 -6.93
CA GLU A 283 6.44 -21.59 -7.01
C GLU A 283 4.95 -21.93 -6.96
N LEU A 284 4.20 -21.33 -6.02
CA LEU A 284 2.76 -21.52 -5.94
C LEU A 284 2.03 -20.99 -7.18
N PHE A 285 2.42 -19.82 -7.70
CA PHE A 285 1.85 -19.29 -8.94
C PHE A 285 2.03 -20.26 -10.11
N SER A 286 3.24 -20.79 -10.31
CA SER A 286 3.53 -21.78 -11.35
C SER A 286 2.70 -23.05 -11.20
N LYS A 287 2.41 -23.47 -9.95
CA LYS A 287 1.49 -24.59 -9.69
C LYS A 287 0.03 -24.26 -10.06
N ARG A 288 -0.43 -23.03 -9.79
CA ARG A 288 -1.83 -22.60 -10.05
C ARG A 288 -2.08 -22.17 -11.49
N TYR A 289 -1.04 -21.74 -12.20
CA TYR A 289 -1.10 -21.28 -13.59
C TYR A 289 0.03 -21.93 -14.43
N PRO A 290 0.01 -23.26 -14.64
CA PRO A 290 1.13 -23.97 -15.29
C PRO A 290 1.38 -23.56 -16.74
N ASN A 291 0.41 -22.91 -17.39
CA ASN A 291 0.50 -22.46 -18.78
C ASN A 291 0.85 -20.97 -18.91
N LEU A 292 1.05 -20.25 -17.80
CA LEU A 292 1.42 -18.84 -17.81
C LEU A 292 2.84 -18.66 -17.28
N ASN A 293 3.62 -17.84 -17.96
CA ASN A 293 4.90 -17.40 -17.44
C ASN A 293 4.69 -16.43 -16.26
N ILE A 294 5.61 -16.45 -15.30
CA ILE A 294 5.65 -15.45 -14.24
C ILE A 294 5.92 -14.08 -14.88
N PRO A 295 5.04 -13.08 -14.72
CA PRO A 295 5.24 -11.76 -15.30
C PRO A 295 6.38 -11.01 -14.59
N ASP A 296 6.95 -10.03 -15.28
CA ASP A 296 7.84 -9.06 -14.65
C ASP A 296 7.09 -8.22 -13.61
N LYS A 297 7.77 -7.87 -12.52
CA LYS A 297 7.20 -7.00 -11.48
C LYS A 297 7.09 -5.58 -12.03
N ILE A 298 5.86 -5.11 -12.22
CA ILE A 298 5.57 -3.71 -12.52
C ILE A 298 5.02 -3.01 -11.27
N PRO A 299 5.27 -1.70 -11.09
CA PRO A 299 4.64 -0.92 -10.03
C PRO A 299 3.11 -0.93 -10.17
N MET A 300 2.42 -0.91 -9.03
CA MET A 300 0.96 -0.75 -9.00
C MET A 300 0.53 0.50 -9.79
N PRO A 301 -0.46 0.38 -10.70
CA PRO A 301 -0.83 1.47 -11.59
C PRO A 301 -1.40 2.65 -10.80
N ARG A 302 -0.64 3.75 -10.79
CA ARG A 302 -1.01 5.06 -10.28
C ARG A 302 -0.50 6.08 -11.28
N ALA A 303 -1.39 6.82 -11.95
CA ALA A 303 -0.99 7.78 -12.97
C ALA A 303 -0.59 9.16 -12.38
N THR A 304 0.00 9.17 -11.19
CA THR A 304 0.40 10.38 -10.47
C THR A 304 1.45 11.19 -11.24
N GLU A 305 2.35 10.52 -11.96
CA GLU A 305 3.32 11.18 -12.87
C GLU A 305 2.62 12.03 -13.94
N GLN A 306 1.54 11.49 -14.51
CA GLN A 306 0.77 12.15 -15.55
C GLN A 306 -0.11 13.26 -14.96
N TRP A 307 -0.91 12.92 -13.95
CA TRP A 307 -1.92 13.83 -13.39
C TRP A 307 -1.30 15.01 -12.64
N LEU A 308 -0.18 14.80 -11.94
CA LEU A 308 0.49 15.84 -11.13
C LEU A 308 1.70 16.43 -11.84
N LYS A 309 1.88 16.21 -13.15
CA LYS A 309 3.05 16.70 -13.91
C LYS A 309 3.35 18.18 -13.65
N ASN A 310 2.30 19.02 -13.71
CA ASN A 310 2.39 20.47 -13.58
C ASN A 310 1.98 20.99 -12.18
N TYR A 311 1.77 20.10 -11.21
CA TYR A 311 1.38 20.49 -9.86
C TYR A 311 2.51 21.24 -9.15
N ALA A 312 2.16 22.32 -8.46
CA ALA A 312 3.01 22.98 -7.49
C ALA A 312 2.20 23.53 -6.30
N PRO A 313 2.70 23.39 -5.07
CA PRO A 313 2.01 23.89 -3.89
C PRO A 313 2.01 25.43 -3.87
N LYS A 314 0.96 26.00 -3.29
CA LYS A 314 0.76 27.45 -3.11
C LYS A 314 0.85 27.88 -1.65
N ARG A 315 0.68 26.95 -0.71
CA ARG A 315 0.70 27.23 0.72
C ARG A 315 2.08 27.64 1.23
N LYS A 316 2.09 28.49 2.26
CA LYS A 316 3.32 29.08 2.82
C LYS A 316 4.25 28.05 3.47
N GLU A 317 3.73 26.91 3.89
CA GLU A 317 4.48 25.81 4.52
C GLU A 317 5.48 25.15 3.56
N PHE A 318 5.26 25.25 2.25
CA PHE A 318 6.07 24.55 1.26
C PHE A 318 7.16 25.42 0.62
N LYS A 319 8.27 24.76 0.32
CA LYS A 319 9.29 25.19 -0.64
C LYS A 319 8.85 24.78 -2.03
N THR A 320 9.11 25.60 -3.03
CA THR A 320 8.67 25.34 -4.42
C THR A 320 9.84 25.05 -5.35
N GLU A 321 11.06 25.36 -4.94
CA GLU A 321 12.28 25.18 -5.74
C GLU A 321 12.53 23.72 -6.15
N ASN A 322 12.14 22.76 -5.31
CA ASN A 322 12.40 21.33 -5.54
C ASN A 322 11.19 20.57 -6.11
N ILE A 323 10.05 21.23 -6.36
CA ILE A 323 8.83 20.51 -6.78
C ILE A 323 9.00 19.79 -8.12
N ASN A 324 9.79 20.36 -9.03
CA ASN A 324 9.97 19.83 -10.38
C ASN A 324 10.85 18.58 -10.45
N ILE A 325 11.65 18.31 -9.43
CA ILE A 325 12.48 17.09 -9.35
C ILE A 325 11.78 15.93 -8.63
N LEU A 326 10.61 16.18 -8.03
CA LEU A 326 9.82 15.15 -7.39
C LEU A 326 9.12 14.26 -8.43
N THR A 327 9.06 12.97 -8.14
CA THR A 327 8.20 12.01 -8.85
C THR A 327 6.73 12.34 -8.63
N GLY A 328 5.85 11.80 -9.46
CA GLY A 328 4.40 11.89 -9.32
C GLY A 328 3.91 11.42 -7.95
N ASP A 329 4.42 10.28 -7.47
CA ASP A 329 4.07 9.76 -6.14
C ASP A 329 4.53 10.69 -5.00
N GLN A 330 5.68 11.34 -5.14
CA GLN A 330 6.13 12.35 -4.18
C GLN A 330 5.27 13.63 -4.26
N LYS A 331 4.95 14.10 -5.48
CA LYS A 331 4.02 15.22 -5.69
C LYS A 331 2.65 14.95 -5.08
N TRP A 332 2.17 13.71 -5.11
CA TRP A 332 0.94 13.31 -4.44
C TRP A 332 0.98 13.59 -2.93
N LEU A 333 2.09 13.27 -2.25
CA LEU A 333 2.22 13.55 -0.81
C LEU A 333 2.11 15.05 -0.54
N VAL A 334 2.75 15.88 -1.37
CA VAL A 334 2.67 17.33 -1.23
C VAL A 334 1.25 17.83 -1.51
N TYR A 335 0.58 17.33 -2.56
CA TYR A 335 -0.81 17.66 -2.90
C TYR A 335 -1.79 17.28 -1.79
N CYS A 336 -1.68 16.07 -1.26
CA CYS A 336 -2.55 15.55 -0.21
C CYS A 336 -2.37 16.35 1.10
N LEU A 337 -1.12 16.63 1.48
CA LEU A 337 -0.83 17.49 2.64
C LEU A 337 -1.34 18.92 2.45
N GLU A 338 -1.12 19.52 1.28
CA GLU A 338 -1.63 20.87 0.98
C GLU A 338 -3.16 20.91 1.07
N THR A 339 -3.84 19.91 0.51
CA THR A 339 -5.30 19.80 0.55
C THR A 339 -5.79 19.70 1.98
N PHE A 340 -5.18 18.84 2.81
CA PHE A 340 -5.50 18.70 4.22
C PHE A 340 -5.36 20.02 4.99
N LEU A 341 -4.25 20.74 4.81
CA LEU A 341 -4.04 22.02 5.47
C LEU A 341 -5.03 23.10 5.00
N ASN A 342 -5.38 23.10 3.71
CA ASN A 342 -6.41 24.00 3.17
C ASN A 342 -7.80 23.70 3.76
N MET A 343 -8.15 22.42 3.92
CA MET A 343 -9.42 22.02 4.54
C MET A 343 -9.48 22.43 6.01
N TYR A 344 -8.38 22.29 6.76
CA TYR A 344 -8.31 22.77 8.14
C TYR A 344 -8.59 24.27 8.24
N ASP A 345 -7.92 25.10 7.43
CA ASP A 345 -8.08 26.55 7.47
C ASP A 345 -9.50 27.01 7.11
N LYS A 346 -10.25 26.19 6.36
CA LYS A 346 -11.66 26.42 6.01
C LYS A 346 -12.65 25.88 7.05
N GLY A 347 -12.19 25.13 8.06
CA GLY A 347 -13.05 24.47 9.04
C GLY A 347 -13.78 23.23 8.50
N GLU A 348 -13.18 22.53 7.52
CA GLU A 348 -13.77 21.36 6.84
C GLU A 348 -13.31 20.00 7.42
N LEU A 349 -12.50 19.99 8.49
CA LEU A 349 -11.92 18.79 9.10
C LEU A 349 -12.44 18.49 10.51
#